data_AF-A0A7V2YCE4-F1
#
_entry.id   AF-A0A7V2YCE4-F1
#
_cell.length_a   1.000
_cell.length_b   1.000
_cell.length_c   1.000
_cell.angle_alpha   90.00
_cell.angle_beta   90.00
_cell.angle_gamma   90.00
#
_symmetry.space_group_name_H-M   'P 1'
#
loop_
_entity.id
_entity.type
_entity.pdbx_description
1 polymer ?
#
loop_
_entity_poly.entity_id
_entity_poly.type
_entity_poly.pdbx_seq_one_letter_code
_entity_poly.pdbx_strand_id
1 'polypeptide(L)'
;MTRCCEENDPDQRVCPGRPTQRAKEAKGVISVFRRGFQWALEAWVILLMFSLTAIVVGAVVFRKMGQSLGWTDEIARVLLAWVTYYGSALAALKRAHIGFPGLVERFSPSKRIPLVLLGEVFVIGFFLLMAWVGMEVYQILEGDTLVSLTWLPLRLTQSVIPIGAVLFVIAELLSLPEALRAPRLSELEVHPTNASSPVQEVRP
;
A
#
# COMPACT_ATOMS: atom_id res chain seq x y z
N MET A 1 -16.13 -17.15 42.67
CA MET A 1 -15.86 -18.60 42.61
C MET A 1 -14.76 -18.81 41.57
N THR A 2 -13.51 -18.40 41.80
CA THR A 2 -12.57 -18.77 42.89
C THR A 2 -12.13 -20.23 42.76
N ARG A 3 -11.21 -20.50 41.83
CA ARG A 3 -10.27 -21.63 41.87
C ARG A 3 -9.26 -21.44 40.73
N CYS A 4 -8.14 -20.80 41.02
CA CYS A 4 -6.85 -20.95 40.32
C CYS A 4 -5.71 -20.21 41.05
N CYS A 5 -5.84 -19.99 42.35
CA CYS A 5 -4.72 -19.64 43.21
C CYS A 5 -4.75 -20.68 44.33
N GLU A 6 -4.28 -21.88 44.00
CA GLU A 6 -3.92 -22.87 45.01
C GLU A 6 -2.57 -22.43 45.58
N GLU A 7 -2.62 -22.03 46.84
CA GLU A 7 -1.55 -21.36 47.59
C GLU A 7 -0.61 -22.40 48.17
N ASN A 8 0.32 -22.96 47.37
CA ASN A 8 1.58 -23.54 47.86
C ASN A 8 2.54 -23.95 46.70
N ASP A 9 2.99 -23.01 45.87
CA ASP A 9 4.03 -23.27 44.87
C ASP A 9 5.08 -22.14 44.86
N PRO A 10 6.37 -22.40 45.21
CA PRO A 10 7.41 -21.38 45.22
C PRO A 10 7.87 -20.93 43.80
N ASP A 11 7.33 -21.48 42.71
CA ASP A 11 7.70 -21.14 41.32
C ASP A 11 6.60 -20.38 40.54
N GLN A 12 5.70 -19.67 41.21
CA GLN A 12 4.75 -18.75 40.54
C GLN A 12 5.37 -17.38 40.27
N ARG A 13 6.26 -17.29 39.26
CA ARG A 13 6.72 -16.00 38.70
C ARG A 13 6.30 -15.74 37.25
N VAL A 14 5.29 -16.42 36.73
CA VAL A 14 4.78 -16.13 35.38
C VAL A 14 3.25 -16.12 35.35
N CYS A 15 2.66 -15.02 35.80
CA CYS A 15 1.30 -14.68 35.38
C CYS A 15 1.36 -14.29 33.88
N PRO A 16 0.59 -14.93 32.98
CA PRO A 16 0.50 -14.48 31.60
C PRO A 16 -0.21 -13.12 31.59
N GLY A 17 0.56 -12.07 31.34
CA GLY A 17 0.08 -10.70 31.24
C GLY A 17 -1.10 -10.64 30.25
N ARG A 18 -2.25 -10.17 30.74
CA ARG A 18 -3.43 -9.86 29.94
C ARG A 18 -2.96 -9.04 28.73
N PRO A 19 -3.13 -9.50 27.47
CA PRO A 19 -2.81 -8.68 26.32
C PRO A 19 -3.62 -7.40 26.46
N THR A 20 -2.95 -6.26 26.57
CA THR A 20 -3.53 -4.97 26.90
C THR A 20 -4.74 -4.73 25.98
N GLN A 21 -5.95 -4.59 26.55
CA GLN A 21 -7.19 -4.37 25.76
C GLN A 21 -7.03 -3.22 24.76
N ARG A 22 -6.24 -2.19 25.09
CA ARG A 22 -5.81 -1.10 24.19
C ARG A 22 -5.14 -1.58 22.89
N ALA A 23 -4.32 -2.63 22.94
CA ALA A 23 -3.67 -3.20 21.77
C ALA A 23 -4.66 -3.97 20.86
N LYS A 24 -5.77 -4.48 21.41
CA LYS A 24 -6.86 -5.09 20.64
C LYS A 24 -7.74 -4.01 19.98
N GLU A 25 -8.07 -2.95 20.70
CA GLU A 25 -8.85 -1.81 20.19
C GLU A 25 -8.10 -1.04 19.09
N ALA A 26 -6.81 -0.74 19.27
CA ALA A 26 -6.00 -0.06 18.26
C ALA A 26 -5.87 -0.88 16.96
N LYS A 27 -5.74 -2.20 17.08
CA LYS A 27 -5.74 -3.11 15.90
C LYS A 27 -7.09 -3.12 15.19
N GLY A 28 -8.20 -3.04 15.95
CA GLY A 28 -9.54 -2.94 15.40
C GLY A 28 -9.72 -1.68 14.55
N VAL A 29 -9.40 -0.51 15.10
CA VAL A 29 -9.56 0.78 14.42
C VAL A 29 -8.74 0.87 13.13
N ILE A 30 -7.47 0.44 13.17
CA ILE A 30 -6.59 0.44 11.99
C ILE A 30 -7.14 -0.48 10.90
N SER A 31 -7.66 -1.65 11.27
CA SER A 31 -8.22 -2.61 10.30
C SER A 31 -9.49 -2.08 9.62
N VAL A 32 -10.34 -1.35 10.35
CA VAL A 32 -11.54 -0.70 9.81
C VAL A 32 -11.14 0.43 8.87
N PHE A 33 -10.21 1.29 9.29
CA PHE A 33 -9.71 2.38 8.46
C PHE A 33 -9.09 1.87 7.16
N ARG A 34 -8.19 0.87 7.25
CA ARG A 34 -7.56 0.24 6.09
C ARG A 34 -8.60 -0.32 5.11
N ARG A 35 -9.64 -0.99 5.62
CA ARG A 35 -10.70 -1.56 4.78
C ARG A 35 -11.56 -0.49 4.11
N GLY A 36 -11.90 0.57 4.83
CA GLY A 36 -12.62 1.72 4.26
C GLY A 36 -11.80 2.43 3.18
N PHE A 37 -10.52 2.70 3.45
CA PHE A 37 -9.60 3.31 2.50
C PHE A 37 -9.41 2.45 1.24
N GLN A 38 -9.22 1.14 1.42
CA GLN A 38 -9.13 0.20 0.30
C GLN A 38 -10.39 0.22 -0.56
N TRP A 39 -11.57 0.11 0.05
CA TRP A 39 -12.83 0.08 -0.68
C TRP A 39 -13.08 1.40 -1.44
N ALA A 40 -12.78 2.54 -0.83
CA ALA A 40 -12.91 3.84 -1.47
C ALA A 40 -11.97 3.96 -2.69
N LEU A 41 -10.70 3.56 -2.54
CA LEU A 41 -9.74 3.53 -3.65
C LEU A 41 -10.16 2.58 -4.76
N GLU A 42 -10.59 1.37 -4.43
CA GLU A 42 -11.07 0.39 -5.40
C GLU A 42 -12.26 0.92 -6.18
N ALA A 43 -13.28 1.44 -5.50
CA ALA A 43 -14.46 2.00 -6.14
C ALA A 43 -14.10 3.17 -7.08
N TRP A 44 -13.19 4.05 -6.64
CA TRP A 44 -12.71 5.17 -7.44
C TRP A 44 -11.94 4.73 -8.69
N VAL A 45 -11.01 3.79 -8.54
CA VAL A 45 -10.24 3.25 -9.67
C VAL A 45 -11.14 2.53 -10.67
N ILE A 46 -12.12 1.75 -10.20
CA ILE A 46 -13.10 1.06 -11.08
C ILE A 46 -13.92 2.09 -11.87
N LEU A 47 -14.40 3.15 -11.20
CA LEU A 47 -15.13 4.23 -11.87
C LEU A 47 -14.28 4.90 -12.96
N LEU A 48 -13.02 5.21 -12.66
CA LEU A 48 -12.10 5.82 -13.61
C LEU A 48 -11.80 4.88 -14.79
N MET A 49 -11.57 3.59 -14.53
CA MET A 49 -11.35 2.59 -15.58
C MET A 49 -12.55 2.48 -16.51
N PHE A 50 -13.76 2.37 -15.94
CA PHE A 50 -14.99 2.33 -16.74
C PHE A 50 -15.15 3.60 -17.59
N SER A 51 -14.91 4.78 -17.00
CA SER A 51 -14.98 6.06 -17.71
C SER A 51 -13.97 6.15 -18.85
N LEU A 52 -12.72 5.73 -18.61
CA LEU A 52 -11.67 5.68 -19.63
C LEU A 52 -12.06 4.75 -20.78
N THR A 53 -12.53 3.54 -20.48
CA THR A 53 -12.99 2.59 -21.49
C THR A 53 -14.15 3.16 -22.31
N ALA A 54 -15.16 3.76 -21.66
CA ALA A 54 -16.30 4.34 -22.36
C ALA A 54 -15.87 5.46 -23.32
N ILE A 55 -14.98 6.36 -22.89
CA ILE A 55 -14.48 7.46 -23.73
C ILE A 55 -13.64 6.94 -24.90
N VAL A 56 -12.73 5.99 -24.67
CA VAL A 56 -11.89 5.44 -25.73
C VAL A 56 -12.72 4.67 -26.75
N VAL A 57 -13.68 3.85 -26.30
CA VAL A 57 -14.60 3.14 -27.20
C VAL A 57 -15.44 4.13 -28.00
N GLY A 58 -16.01 5.15 -27.34
CA GLY A 58 -16.74 6.23 -28.01
C GLY A 58 -15.89 6.92 -29.06
N ALA A 59 -14.66 7.32 -28.72
CA ALA A 59 -13.72 7.97 -29.63
C ALA A 59 -13.44 7.12 -30.88
N VAL A 60 -13.26 5.81 -30.71
CA VAL A 60 -13.05 4.88 -31.83
C VAL A 60 -14.29 4.78 -32.72
N VAL A 61 -15.49 4.72 -32.14
CA VAL A 61 -16.75 4.68 -32.90
C VAL A 61 -16.94 5.96 -33.73
N PHE A 62 -16.77 7.13 -33.11
CA PHE A 62 -16.85 8.42 -33.84
C PHE A 62 -15.81 8.50 -34.95
N ARG A 63 -14.58 8.04 -34.69
CA ARG A 63 -13.51 7.99 -35.70
C ARG A 63 -13.88 7.11 -36.89
N LYS A 64 -14.56 5.99 -36.66
CA LYS A 64 -15.08 5.12 -37.73
C LYS A 64 -16.22 5.75 -38.52
N MET A 65 -16.98 6.66 -37.91
CA MET A 65 -18.01 7.46 -38.58
C MET A 65 -17.45 8.69 -39.32
N GLY A 66 -16.12 8.84 -39.39
CA GLY A 66 -15.46 9.96 -40.07
C GLY A 66 -15.41 11.25 -39.26
N GLN A 67 -15.77 11.22 -37.97
CA GLN A 67 -15.69 12.36 -37.06
C GLN A 67 -14.55 12.14 -36.05
N SER A 68 -13.57 13.06 -36.00
CA SER A 68 -12.47 12.98 -35.03
C SER A 68 -12.62 14.06 -33.96
N LEU A 69 -13.07 13.67 -32.78
CA LEU A 69 -13.21 14.55 -31.62
C LEU A 69 -11.86 14.68 -30.90
N GLY A 70 -11.08 15.73 -31.16
CA GLY A 70 -9.75 15.90 -30.55
C GLY A 70 -9.78 15.91 -29.02
N TRP A 71 -10.88 16.38 -28.42
CA TRP A 71 -11.06 16.39 -26.97
C TRP A 71 -11.10 15.02 -26.30
N THR A 72 -11.58 13.98 -27.00
CA THR A 72 -11.65 12.64 -26.40
C THR A 72 -10.27 12.06 -26.15
N ASP A 73 -9.32 12.35 -27.05
CA ASP A 73 -7.94 11.89 -26.93
C ASP A 73 -7.22 12.60 -25.77
N GLU A 74 -7.55 13.87 -25.50
CA GLU A 74 -7.01 14.60 -24.35
C GLU A 74 -7.57 14.06 -23.03
N ILE A 75 -8.90 13.89 -22.92
CA ILE A 75 -9.52 13.35 -21.71
C ILE A 75 -9.07 11.90 -21.44
N ALA A 76 -8.90 11.08 -22.47
CA ALA A 76 -8.39 9.72 -22.32
C ALA A 76 -6.99 9.71 -21.68
N ARG A 77 -6.09 10.61 -22.07
CA ARG A 77 -4.74 10.72 -21.48
C ARG A 77 -4.80 11.19 -20.02
N VAL A 78 -5.69 12.13 -19.71
CA VAL A 78 -5.92 12.60 -18.32
C VAL A 78 -6.44 11.45 -17.45
N LEU A 79 -7.48 10.75 -17.91
CA LEU A 79 -8.06 9.61 -17.19
C LEU A 79 -7.05 8.48 -17.02
N LEU A 80 -6.24 8.20 -18.03
CA LEU A 80 -5.17 7.20 -17.94
C LEU A 80 -4.14 7.57 -16.86
N ALA A 81 -3.74 8.85 -16.79
CA ALA A 81 -2.86 9.31 -15.72
C ALA A 81 -3.50 9.12 -14.34
N TRP A 82 -4.79 9.44 -14.20
CA TRP A 82 -5.54 9.26 -12.96
C TRP A 82 -5.63 7.79 -12.54
N VAL A 83 -6.01 6.89 -13.45
CA VAL A 83 -6.02 5.45 -13.22
C VAL A 83 -4.64 4.95 -12.79
N THR A 84 -3.57 5.46 -13.40
CA THR A 84 -2.20 5.04 -13.09
C THR A 84 -1.78 5.41 -11.67
N TYR A 85 -2.04 6.65 -11.24
CA TYR A 85 -1.69 7.12 -9.89
C TYR A 85 -2.54 6.47 -8.79
N TYR A 86 -3.86 6.42 -8.96
CA TYR A 86 -4.73 5.81 -7.95
C TYR A 86 -4.60 4.28 -7.95
N GLY A 87 -4.38 3.67 -9.13
CA GLY A 87 -4.12 2.25 -9.28
C GLY A 87 -2.79 1.82 -8.64
N SER A 88 -1.74 2.63 -8.75
CA SER A 88 -0.46 2.35 -8.07
C SER A 88 -0.58 2.43 -6.55
N ALA A 89 -1.32 3.42 -6.01
CA ALA A 89 -1.61 3.52 -4.59
C ALA A 89 -2.41 2.29 -4.08
N LEU A 90 -3.40 1.84 -4.85
CA LEU A 90 -4.14 0.62 -4.53
C LEU A 90 -3.25 -0.64 -4.58
N ALA A 91 -2.34 -0.73 -5.56
CA ALA A 91 -1.39 -1.83 -5.67
C ALA A 91 -0.41 -1.85 -4.48
N ALA A 92 0.07 -0.69 -4.05
CA ALA A 92 0.92 -0.55 -2.85
C ALA A 92 0.19 -1.02 -1.58
N LEU A 93 -1.08 -0.64 -1.40
CA LEU A 93 -1.89 -1.09 -0.27
C LEU A 93 -2.06 -2.62 -0.20
N LYS A 94 -2.09 -3.27 -1.37
CA LYS A 94 -2.17 -4.73 -1.52
C LYS A 94 -0.81 -5.41 -1.50
N ARG A 95 0.29 -4.68 -1.34
CA ARG A 95 1.67 -5.16 -1.51
C ARG A 95 1.90 -5.88 -2.85
N ALA A 96 1.16 -5.47 -3.87
CA ALA A 96 1.35 -5.90 -5.25
C ALA A 96 2.39 -5.02 -5.99
N HIS A 97 3.03 -4.08 -5.28
CA HIS A 97 4.20 -3.37 -5.78
C HIS A 97 5.31 -4.41 -6.07
N ILE A 98 5.92 -4.35 -7.26
CA ILE A 98 6.91 -5.34 -7.69
C ILE A 98 8.12 -5.27 -6.75
N GLY A 99 8.16 -6.18 -5.77
CA GLY A 99 9.30 -6.40 -4.90
C GLY A 99 10.14 -7.56 -5.41
N PHE A 100 11.34 -7.70 -4.87
CA PHE A 100 12.22 -8.85 -5.14
C PHE A 100 12.33 -9.73 -3.88
N PRO A 101 11.25 -10.42 -3.45
CA PRO A 101 11.27 -11.23 -2.24
C PRO A 101 12.36 -12.30 -2.31
N GLY A 102 12.52 -12.96 -3.47
CA GLY A 102 13.58 -13.95 -3.68
C GLY A 102 15.02 -13.40 -3.63
N LEU A 103 15.22 -12.09 -3.86
CA LEU A 103 16.54 -11.46 -3.65
C LEU A 103 16.79 -11.21 -2.17
N VAL A 104 15.78 -10.74 -1.43
CA VAL A 104 15.85 -10.51 0.02
C VAL A 104 16.10 -11.83 0.76
N GLU A 105 15.44 -12.91 0.34
CA GLU A 105 15.59 -14.25 0.93
C GLU A 105 17.00 -14.84 0.78
N ARG A 106 17.77 -14.42 -0.23
CA ARG A 106 19.18 -14.83 -0.41
C ARG A 106 20.12 -14.22 0.62
N PHE A 107 19.72 -13.16 1.31
CA PHE A 107 20.51 -12.56 2.39
C PHE A 107 20.22 -13.24 3.73
N SER A 108 21.20 -13.15 4.65
CA SER A 108 21.06 -13.68 6.01
C SER A 108 19.86 -13.06 6.72
N PRO A 109 19.17 -13.80 7.61
CA PRO A 109 17.96 -13.33 8.30
C PRO A 109 18.05 -11.94 8.93
N SER A 110 19.18 -11.64 9.57
CA SER A 110 19.44 -10.35 10.22
C SER A 110 19.48 -9.16 9.25
N LYS A 111 19.80 -9.41 7.96
CA LYS A 111 19.91 -8.37 6.92
C LYS A 111 18.61 -8.18 6.13
N ARG A 112 17.64 -9.10 6.25
CA ARG A 112 16.38 -9.03 5.50
C ARG A 112 15.53 -7.81 5.89
N ILE A 113 15.38 -7.56 7.20
CA ILE A 113 14.57 -6.44 7.71
C ILE A 113 15.15 -5.07 7.33
N PRO A 114 16.45 -4.78 7.52
CA PRO A 114 17.04 -3.53 7.07
C PRO A 114 16.88 -3.29 5.57
N LEU A 115 17.01 -4.34 4.74
CA LEU A 115 16.91 -4.23 3.29
C LEU A 115 15.48 -3.89 2.83
N VAL A 116 14.47 -4.50 3.47
CA VAL A 116 13.05 -4.16 3.25
C VAL A 116 12.78 -2.72 3.67
N LEU A 117 13.23 -2.31 4.85
CA LEU A 117 13.05 -0.93 5.34
C LEU A 117 13.72 0.09 4.43
N LEU A 118 14.92 -0.22 3.91
CA LEU A 118 15.62 0.65 2.99
C LEU A 118 14.81 0.86 1.70
N GLY A 119 14.26 -0.22 1.12
CA GLY A 119 13.39 -0.14 -0.05
C GLY A 119 12.15 0.71 0.20
N GLU A 120 11.49 0.51 1.33
CA GLU A 120 10.30 1.27 1.74
C GLU A 120 10.64 2.77 1.90
N VAL A 121 11.79 3.11 2.49
CA VAL A 121 12.26 4.51 2.61
C VAL A 121 12.50 5.13 1.23
N PHE A 122 13.12 4.40 0.29
CA PHE A 122 13.32 4.91 -1.07
C PHE A 122 12.01 5.18 -1.79
N VAL A 123 11.03 4.28 -1.68
CA VAL A 123 9.71 4.44 -2.29
C VAL A 123 8.98 5.63 -1.68
N ILE A 124 8.91 5.72 -0.35
CA ILE A 124 8.27 6.85 0.35
C ILE A 124 8.96 8.16 -0.01
N GLY A 125 10.30 8.19 0.00
CA GLY A 125 11.08 9.37 -0.36
C GLY A 125 10.83 9.83 -1.79
N PHE A 126 10.77 8.89 -2.75
CA PHE A 126 10.42 9.18 -4.14
C PHE A 126 9.02 9.80 -4.27
N PHE A 127 8.01 9.22 -3.60
CA PHE A 127 6.66 9.77 -3.67
C PHE A 127 6.51 11.11 -2.95
N LEU A 128 7.23 11.35 -1.86
CA LEU A 128 7.28 12.67 -1.22
C LEU A 128 7.92 13.73 -2.13
N LEU A 129 8.99 13.38 -2.85
CA LEU A 129 9.58 14.26 -3.86
C LEU A 129 8.57 14.56 -4.98
N MET A 130 7.86 13.54 -5.48
CA MET A 130 6.80 13.71 -6.47
C MET A 130 5.67 14.61 -5.97
N ALA A 131 5.29 14.50 -4.69
CA ALA A 131 4.30 15.38 -4.09
C ALA A 131 4.77 16.85 -4.04
N TRP A 132 6.05 17.07 -3.70
CA TRP A 132 6.65 18.39 -3.67
C TRP A 132 6.69 19.03 -5.07
N VAL A 133 7.30 18.33 -6.04
CA VAL A 133 7.39 18.80 -7.42
C VAL A 133 6.01 18.97 -8.04
N GLY A 134 5.08 18.04 -7.76
CA GLY A 134 3.69 18.15 -8.20
C GLY A 134 2.98 19.39 -7.68
N MET A 135 3.29 19.82 -6.44
CA MET A 135 2.75 21.06 -5.88
C MET A 135 3.32 22.31 -6.55
N GLU A 136 4.61 22.30 -6.89
CA GLU A 136 5.25 23.40 -7.64
C GLU A 136 4.65 23.52 -9.04
N VAL A 137 4.51 22.41 -9.76
CA VAL A 137 3.86 22.36 -11.08
C VAL A 137 2.41 22.84 -10.99
N TYR A 138 1.67 22.45 -9.95
CA TYR A 138 0.29 22.90 -9.74
C TYR A 138 0.18 24.43 -9.62
N GLN A 139 1.17 25.09 -9.01
CA GLN A 139 1.21 26.55 -8.88
C GLN A 139 1.64 27.24 -10.18
N ILE A 140 2.56 26.64 -10.95
CA ILE A 140 3.05 27.25 -12.20
C ILE A 140 1.98 27.27 -13.28
N LEU A 141 1.13 26.23 -13.35
CA LEU A 141 0.10 26.08 -14.38
C LEU A 141 -1.14 26.98 -14.12
N GLU A 142 -0.95 28.08 -13.40
CA GLU A 142 -2.02 28.96 -13.01
C GLU A 142 -2.61 29.75 -14.19
N GLY A 143 -3.78 29.34 -14.66
CA GLY A 143 -4.51 30.03 -15.75
C GLY A 143 -4.49 29.27 -17.07
N ASP A 144 -3.70 28.20 -17.16
CA ASP A 144 -3.63 27.36 -18.35
C ASP A 144 -4.81 26.37 -18.43
N THR A 145 -5.29 26.15 -19.65
CA THR A 145 -6.41 25.25 -19.98
C THR A 145 -6.03 24.28 -21.08
N LEU A 146 -6.77 23.17 -21.18
CA LEU A 146 -6.51 22.16 -22.20
C LEU A 146 -6.66 22.76 -23.60
N VAL A 147 -5.88 22.26 -24.55
CA VAL A 147 -5.86 22.78 -25.93
C VAL A 147 -7.22 22.61 -26.60
N SER A 148 -7.84 21.43 -26.46
CA SER A 148 -9.17 21.18 -27.02
C SER A 148 -10.30 21.59 -26.06
N LEU A 149 -10.06 21.58 -24.75
CA LEU A 149 -11.01 22.00 -23.71
C LEU A 149 -10.56 23.27 -23.01
N THR A 150 -10.88 24.41 -23.60
CA THR A 150 -10.54 25.74 -23.07
C THR A 150 -11.25 26.08 -21.75
N TRP A 151 -12.25 25.30 -21.35
CA TRP A 151 -12.93 25.46 -20.05
C TRP A 151 -12.36 24.57 -18.96
N LEU A 152 -11.50 23.58 -19.30
CA LEU A 152 -10.95 22.65 -18.33
C LEU A 152 -9.52 23.08 -17.93
N PRO A 153 -9.28 23.49 -16.67
CA PRO A 153 -7.97 23.94 -16.22
C PRO A 153 -6.95 22.79 -16.16
N LEU A 154 -5.72 23.05 -16.58
CA LEU A 154 -4.60 22.10 -16.45
C LEU A 154 -4.33 21.75 -14.98
N ARG A 155 -4.56 22.70 -14.06
CA ARG A 155 -4.41 22.46 -12.61
C ARG A 155 -5.23 21.27 -12.11
N LEU A 156 -6.44 21.09 -12.64
CA LEU A 156 -7.28 19.94 -12.26
C LEU A 156 -6.65 18.63 -12.71
N THR A 157 -6.12 18.58 -13.94
CA THR A 157 -5.54 17.35 -14.48
C THR A 157 -4.23 17.00 -13.81
N GLN A 158 -3.41 18.00 -13.46
CA GLN A 158 -2.13 17.83 -12.78
C GLN A 158 -2.25 17.59 -11.27
N SER A 159 -3.39 17.92 -10.65
CA SER A 159 -3.64 17.67 -9.22
C SER A 159 -3.51 16.19 -8.81
N VAL A 160 -3.65 15.29 -9.77
CA VAL A 160 -3.46 13.85 -9.56
C VAL A 160 -2.06 13.51 -9.03
N ILE A 161 -1.03 14.28 -9.39
CA ILE A 161 0.35 14.01 -8.98
C ILE A 161 0.50 14.16 -7.45
N PRO A 162 0.24 15.34 -6.84
CA PRO A 162 0.36 15.49 -5.39
C PRO A 162 -0.66 14.64 -4.63
N ILE A 163 -1.90 14.55 -5.11
CA ILE A 163 -2.95 13.75 -4.45
C ILE A 163 -2.56 12.26 -4.48
N GLY A 164 -2.24 11.73 -5.66
CA GLY A 164 -1.85 10.33 -5.83
C GLY A 164 -0.60 9.97 -5.02
N ALA A 165 0.39 10.86 -4.95
CA ALA A 165 1.57 10.66 -4.14
C ALA A 165 1.26 10.56 -2.64
N VAL A 166 0.41 11.45 -2.11
CA VAL A 166 -0.03 11.39 -0.71
C VAL A 166 -0.82 10.11 -0.43
N LEU A 167 -1.75 9.72 -1.31
CA LEU A 167 -2.48 8.46 -1.15
C LEU A 167 -1.56 7.25 -1.20
N PHE A 168 -0.52 7.27 -2.04
CA PHE A 168 0.48 6.21 -2.10
C PHE A 168 1.25 6.09 -0.79
N VAL A 169 1.73 7.22 -0.24
CA VAL A 169 2.44 7.23 1.06
C VAL A 169 1.56 6.68 2.18
N ILE A 170 0.28 7.05 2.21
CA ILE A 170 -0.68 6.48 3.17
C ILE A 170 -0.84 4.98 2.97
N ALA A 171 -1.00 4.53 1.72
CA ALA A 171 -1.14 3.12 1.39
C ALA A 171 0.08 2.28 1.83
N GLU A 172 1.28 2.81 1.61
CA GLU A 172 2.54 2.17 2.00
C GLU A 172 2.69 2.09 3.52
N LEU A 173 2.42 3.19 4.22
CA LEU A 173 2.43 3.22 5.69
C LEU A 173 1.43 2.22 6.29
N LEU A 174 0.26 2.06 5.67
CA LEU A 174 -0.74 1.08 6.11
C LEU A 174 -0.34 -0.37 5.82
N SER A 175 0.52 -0.61 4.83
CA SER A 175 0.99 -1.95 4.44
C SER A 175 2.26 -2.36 5.18
N LEU A 176 3.00 -1.41 5.75
CA LEU A 176 4.30 -1.61 6.42
C LEU A 176 4.28 -2.68 7.54
N PRO A 177 3.23 -2.79 8.40
CA PRO A 177 3.17 -3.84 9.41
C PRO A 177 3.19 -5.25 8.81
N GLU A 178 2.59 -5.45 7.64
CA GLU A 178 2.63 -6.71 6.91
C GLU A 178 4.03 -6.99 6.33
N ALA A 179 4.77 -5.97 5.85
CA ALA A 179 6.17 -6.12 5.39
C ALA A 179 7.04 -6.73 6.46
N LEU A 180 6.95 -6.19 7.67
CA LEU A 180 7.83 -6.56 8.77
C LEU A 180 7.53 -7.94 9.35
N ARG A 181 6.33 -8.48 9.09
CA ARG A 181 5.92 -9.82 9.53
C ARG A 181 6.39 -10.91 8.56
N ALA A 182 6.45 -10.63 7.25
CA ALA A 182 6.76 -11.65 6.25
C ALA A 182 8.13 -12.34 6.46
N PRO A 183 9.26 -11.62 6.66
CA PRO A 183 10.55 -12.26 6.94
C PRO A 183 10.55 -13.07 8.24
N ARG A 184 9.81 -12.65 9.27
CA ARG A 184 9.78 -13.33 10.58
C ARG A 184 9.09 -14.69 10.51
N LEU A 185 8.07 -14.84 9.68
CA LEU A 185 7.38 -16.13 9.51
C LEU A 185 8.27 -17.14 8.79
N SER A 186 9.02 -16.71 7.77
CA SER A 186 9.99 -17.58 7.08
C SER A 186 11.08 -18.11 8.01
N GLU A 187 11.51 -17.33 9.01
CA GLU A 187 12.47 -17.74 10.03
C GLU A 187 11.93 -18.89 10.90
N LEU A 188 10.66 -18.78 11.32
CA LEU A 188 9.99 -19.75 12.18
C LEU A 188 9.72 -21.07 11.45
N GLU A 189 9.38 -21.01 10.16
CA GLU A 189 9.05 -22.18 9.34
C GLU A 189 10.29 -22.96 8.89
N VAL A 190 11.45 -22.32 8.79
CA VAL A 190 12.75 -22.97 8.53
C VAL A 190 13.31 -23.67 9.78
N HIS A 191 12.85 -23.28 10.98
CA HIS A 191 13.30 -23.86 12.25
C HIS A 191 12.24 -24.70 13.01
N PRO A 192 11.55 -25.70 12.42
CA PRO A 192 10.60 -26.53 13.17
C PRO A 192 11.27 -27.62 14.02
N THR A 193 12.60 -27.81 13.94
CA THR A 193 13.30 -28.96 14.56
C THR A 193 14.25 -28.56 15.69
N ASN A 194 13.78 -27.86 16.73
CA ASN A 194 14.50 -27.87 18.02
C ASN A 194 13.63 -27.70 19.28
N ALA A 195 12.30 -27.80 19.15
CA ALA A 195 11.40 -27.66 20.30
C ALA A 195 11.00 -29.00 20.95
N SER A 196 11.47 -30.13 20.44
CA SER A 196 11.23 -31.44 21.05
C SER A 196 12.45 -32.37 20.89
N SER A 197 13.49 -32.10 21.68
CA SER A 197 14.38 -33.15 22.13
C SER A 197 14.51 -33.05 23.64
N PRO A 198 13.87 -33.94 24.41
CA PRO A 198 14.23 -34.10 25.81
C PRO A 198 15.63 -34.71 25.85
N VAL A 199 16.52 -34.07 26.61
CA VAL A 199 17.71 -34.62 27.25
C VAL A 199 17.86 -36.13 27.05
N GLN A 200 18.69 -36.56 26.10
CA GLN A 200 19.17 -37.94 26.03
C GLN A 200 20.59 -37.99 26.57
N GLU A 201 20.62 -38.12 27.90
CA GLU A 201 21.51 -38.98 28.70
C GLU A 201 22.92 -39.24 28.14
N VAL A 202 23.88 -38.49 28.68
CA VAL A 202 25.28 -38.92 28.76
C VAL A 202 25.32 -40.19 29.61
N ARG A 203 25.69 -41.33 29.01
CA ARG A 203 26.07 -42.55 29.73
C ARG A 203 27.54 -42.86 29.42
N PRO A 204 28.36 -43.20 30.44
CA PRO A 204 29.82 -43.25 30.35
C PRO A 204 30.36 -44.33 29.41
#